data_AF-A0A1H0HV26-F1
#
_entry.id   AF-A0A1H0HV26-F1
#
_cell.length_a   1.000
_cell.length_b   1.000
_cell.length_c   1.000
_cell.angle_alpha   90.00
_cell.angle_beta   90.00
_cell.angle_gamma   90.00
#
_symmetry.space_group_name_H-M   'P 1'
#
loop_
_entity.id
_entity.type
_entity.pdbx_description
1 polymer ?
#
loop_
_entity_poly.entity_id
_entity_poly.type
_entity_poly.pdbx_seq_one_letter_code
_entity_poly.pdbx_strand_id
1 'polypeptide(L)'
;TDNGSCFIAKDTASLLREIGMEPCTTPVRSPQSNGMAEAFVKTFKRDYVSVNPTPDAETVIAQLPFWFEHYNNLHPHSALGYQSPREFINSQSQT
;
A
#
# COMPACT_ATOMS: atom_id res chain seq x y z
N THR A 1 8.40 0.15 8.75
CA THR A 1 8.76 -0.91 7.79
C THR A 1 9.14 -2.16 8.55
N ASP A 2 9.26 -3.31 7.88
CA ASP A 2 9.88 -4.47 8.51
C ASP A 2 11.40 -4.27 8.68
N ASN A 3 12.08 -5.29 9.18
CA ASN A 3 13.53 -5.30 9.39
C ASN A 3 14.31 -5.82 8.17
N GLY A 4 13.70 -5.78 6.97
CA GLY A 4 14.38 -6.12 5.72
C GLY A 4 15.61 -5.24 5.49
N SER A 5 16.66 -5.81 4.92
CA SER A 5 17.97 -5.16 4.75
C SER A 5 17.88 -3.81 4.02
N CYS A 6 16.98 -3.68 3.05
CA CYS A 6 16.74 -2.43 2.32
C CYS A 6 16.15 -1.31 3.19
N PHE A 7 15.37 -1.64 4.22
CA PHE A 7 14.73 -0.65 5.09
C PHE A 7 15.62 -0.23 6.27
N ILE A 8 16.52 -1.11 6.71
CA ILE A 8 17.50 -0.80 7.77
C ILE A 8 18.83 -0.23 7.24
N ALA A 9 18.99 -0.16 5.91
CA ALA A 9 20.17 0.40 5.28
C ALA A 9 20.40 1.86 5.71
N LYS A 10 21.66 2.24 5.93
CA LYS A 10 22.04 3.59 6.37
C LYS A 10 21.58 4.66 5.39
N ASP A 11 21.68 4.37 4.10
CA ASP A 11 21.31 5.31 3.04
C ASP A 11 19.80 5.56 3.05
N THR A 12 18.98 4.51 3.20
CA THR A 12 17.53 4.62 3.36
C THR A 12 17.16 5.45 4.59
N ALA A 13 17.78 5.18 5.74
CA ALA A 13 17.51 5.93 6.96
C ALA A 13 17.95 7.41 6.86
N SER A 14 19.04 7.67 6.14
CA SER A 14 19.53 9.05 5.90
C SER A 14 18.56 9.81 5.00
N LEU A 15 18.13 9.20 3.90
CA LEU A 15 17.13 9.77 2.99
C LEU A 15 15.82 10.12 3.71
N LEU A 16 15.29 9.20 4.52
CA LEU A 16 14.06 9.43 5.28
C LEU A 16 14.20 10.65 6.21
N ARG A 17 15.32 10.78 6.91
CA ARG A 17 15.57 11.94 7.79
C ARG A 17 15.72 13.24 7.00
N GLU A 18 16.37 13.19 5.82
CA GLU A 18 16.53 14.35 4.95
C GLU A 18 15.18 14.90 4.45
N ILE A 19 14.22 14.02 4.16
CA ILE A 19 12.86 14.42 3.79
C ILE A 19 11.93 14.69 4.99
N GLY A 20 12.48 14.74 6.21
CA GLY A 20 11.72 15.07 7.43
C GLY A 20 10.90 13.92 8.02
N MET A 21 11.16 12.68 7.62
CA MET A 21 10.52 11.49 8.17
C MET A 21 11.36 10.82 9.26
N GLU A 22 10.69 10.19 10.22
CA GLU A 22 11.31 9.34 11.22
C GLU A 22 11.28 7.86 10.76
N PRO A 23 12.44 7.19 10.61
CA PRO A 23 12.47 5.76 10.29
C PRO A 23 11.96 4.91 11.46
N CYS A 24 10.80 4.27 11.29
CA CYS A 24 10.20 3.37 12.28
C CYS A 24 10.18 1.92 11.77
N THR A 25 10.83 1.00 12.48
CA THR A 25 10.84 -0.44 12.16
C THR A 25 9.95 -1.25 13.10
N THR A 26 9.46 -2.40 12.62
CA THR A 26 8.65 -3.30 13.45
C THR A 26 9.51 -3.91 14.56
N PRO A 27 9.00 -4.01 15.80
CA PRO A 27 9.69 -4.74 16.85
C PRO A 27 9.95 -6.20 16.45
N VAL A 28 11.02 -6.77 16.99
CA VAL A 28 11.39 -8.17 16.75
C VAL A 28 10.23 -9.09 17.15
N ARG A 29 9.81 -9.97 16.24
CA ARG A 29 8.67 -10.91 16.41
C ARG A 29 7.30 -10.23 16.53
N SER A 30 7.11 -9.09 15.88
CA SER A 30 5.78 -8.44 15.74
C SER A 30 5.27 -8.45 14.29
N PRO A 31 4.92 -9.63 13.73
CA PRO A 31 4.44 -9.74 12.35
C PRO A 31 3.16 -8.93 12.09
N GLN A 32 2.33 -8.72 13.11
CA GLN A 32 1.09 -7.96 13.02
C GLN A 32 1.32 -6.49 12.64
N SER A 33 2.50 -5.94 12.97
CA SER A 33 2.85 -4.55 12.65
C SER A 33 2.98 -4.28 11.15
N ASN A 34 3.09 -5.32 10.32
CA ASN A 34 3.06 -5.22 8.86
C ASN A 34 1.70 -5.60 8.25
N GLY A 35 0.72 -5.95 9.08
CA GLY A 35 -0.56 -6.52 8.65
C GLY A 35 -1.36 -5.62 7.71
N MET A 36 -1.25 -4.29 7.85
CA MET A 36 -1.91 -3.36 6.92
C MET A 36 -1.35 -3.46 5.50
N ALA A 37 -0.03 -3.48 5.35
CA ALA A 37 0.62 -3.61 4.04
C ALA A 37 0.33 -4.98 3.42
N GLU A 38 0.37 -6.04 4.22
CA GLU A 38 0.04 -7.40 3.77
C GLU A 38 -1.42 -7.53 3.33
N ALA A 39 -2.35 -6.97 4.08
CA ALA A 39 -3.77 -6.95 3.73
C ALA A 39 -4.04 -6.17 2.44
N PHE A 40 -3.35 -5.04 2.25
CA PHE A 40 -3.40 -4.28 1.00
C PHE A 40 -2.90 -5.12 -0.18
N VAL A 41 -1.68 -5.68 -0.10
CA VAL A 41 -1.09 -6.48 -1.18
C VAL A 41 -1.97 -7.70 -1.50
N LYS A 42 -2.53 -8.35 -0.48
CA LYS A 42 -3.44 -9.49 -0.67
C LYS A 42 -4.70 -9.09 -1.45
N THR A 43 -5.35 -7.99 -1.06
CA THR A 43 -6.53 -7.46 -1.75
C THR A 43 -6.19 -7.06 -3.18
N PHE A 44 -5.11 -6.31 -3.37
CA PHE A 44 -4.70 -5.84 -4.69
C PHE A 44 -4.37 -7.00 -5.64
N LYS A 45 -3.66 -8.02 -5.16
CA LYS A 45 -3.37 -9.23 -5.96
C LYS A 45 -4.65 -9.97 -6.34
N ARG A 46 -5.59 -10.14 -5.41
CA ARG A 46 -6.86 -10.84 -5.65
C ARG A 46 -7.75 -10.12 -6.66
N ASP A 47 -7.87 -8.80 -6.54
CA ASP A 47 -8.90 -8.04 -7.27
C ASP A 47 -8.40 -7.44 -8.58
N TYR A 48 -7.08 -7.31 -8.76
CA TYR A 48 -6.51 -6.74 -9.98
C TYR A 48 -5.56 -7.72 -10.66
N VAL A 49 -4.55 -8.22 -9.95
CA VAL A 49 -3.52 -9.05 -10.58
C VAL A 49 -4.08 -10.38 -11.08
N SER A 50 -4.87 -11.11 -10.27
CA SER A 50 -5.38 -12.43 -10.66
C SER A 50 -6.52 -12.42 -11.66
N VAL A 51 -7.14 -11.27 -11.92
CA VAL A 51 -8.27 -11.14 -12.87
C VAL A 51 -7.87 -10.48 -14.19
N ASN A 52 -6.61 -10.07 -14.33
CA ASN A 52 -6.07 -9.46 -15.55
C ASN A 52 -4.93 -10.31 -16.14
N PRO A 53 -4.71 -10.25 -17.47
CA PRO A 53 -3.52 -10.84 -18.07
C PRO A 53 -2.24 -10.20 -17.52
N THR A 54 -1.30 -11.04 -17.06
CA THR A 54 -0.01 -10.60 -16.51
C THR A 54 1.15 -11.37 -17.15
N PRO A 55 1.35 -11.21 -18.49
CA PRO A 55 2.33 -11.99 -19.25
C PRO A 55 3.79 -11.70 -18.85
N ASP A 56 4.08 -10.47 -18.43
CA ASP A 56 5.40 -10.01 -18.03
C ASP A 56 5.28 -8.82 -17.06
N ALA A 57 6.41 -8.48 -16.43
CA ALA A 57 6.48 -7.41 -15.44
C ALA A 57 6.20 -6.03 -16.04
N GLU A 58 6.60 -5.79 -17.29
CA GLU A 58 6.42 -4.49 -17.96
C GLU A 58 4.92 -4.20 -18.16
N THR A 59 4.16 -5.20 -18.61
CA THR A 59 2.71 -5.14 -18.75
C THR A 59 2.04 -4.86 -17.40
N VAL A 60 2.46 -5.54 -16.33
CA VAL A 60 1.90 -5.29 -15.00
C VAL A 60 2.19 -3.86 -14.55
N ILE A 61 3.43 -3.39 -14.68
CA ILE A 61 3.82 -2.04 -14.28
C ILE A 61 3.02 -0.98 -15.06
N ALA A 62 2.79 -1.20 -16.36
CA ALA A 62 1.98 -0.31 -17.19
C ALA A 62 0.51 -0.22 -16.75
N GLN A 63 -0.04 -1.28 -16.14
CA GLN A 63 -1.42 -1.32 -15.65
C GLN A 63 -1.58 -0.72 -14.24
N LEU A 64 -0.51 -0.69 -13.43
CA LEU A 64 -0.56 -0.23 -12.03
C LEU A 64 -1.23 1.15 -11.86
N PRO A 65 -0.93 2.19 -12.67
CA PRO A 65 -1.56 3.50 -12.50
C PRO A 65 -3.09 3.43 -12.63
N PHE A 66 -3.60 2.68 -13.61
CA PHE A 66 -5.03 2.51 -13.82
C PHE A 66 -5.68 1.74 -12.66
N TRP A 67 -5.05 0.65 -12.20
CA TRP A 67 -5.54 -0.11 -11.06
C TRP A 67 -5.52 0.69 -9.75
N PHE A 68 -4.51 1.53 -9.52
CA PHE A 68 -4.48 2.41 -8.35
C PHE A 68 -5.55 3.50 -8.43
N GLU A 69 -5.82 4.06 -9.60
CA GLU A 69 -6.89 5.05 -9.76
C GLU A 69 -8.25 4.42 -9.45
N HIS A 70 -8.51 3.23 -9.99
CA HIS A 70 -9.73 2.48 -9.67
C HIS A 70 -9.82 2.12 -8.19
N TYR A 71 -8.74 1.59 -7.59
CA TYR A 71 -8.69 1.24 -6.17
C TYR A 71 -9.03 2.43 -5.27
N ASN A 72 -8.43 3.59 -5.53
CA ASN A 72 -8.56 4.76 -4.66
C ASN A 72 -9.85 5.55 -4.85
N ASN A 73 -10.45 5.53 -6.05
CA ASN A 73 -11.59 6.40 -6.38
C ASN A 73 -12.91 5.67 -6.64
N LEU A 74 -12.88 4.35 -6.93
CA LEU A 74 -14.07 3.62 -7.42
C LEU A 74 -14.32 2.30 -6.68
N HIS A 75 -13.26 1.60 -6.25
CA HIS A 75 -13.39 0.28 -5.67
C HIS A 75 -14.07 0.33 -4.29
N PRO A 76 -15.21 -0.36 -4.10
CA PRO A 76 -15.94 -0.31 -2.84
C PRO A 76 -15.27 -1.23 -1.80
N HIS A 77 -14.96 -0.68 -0.62
CA HIS A 77 -14.39 -1.45 0.48
C HIS A 77 -15.40 -1.66 1.61
N SER A 78 -15.72 -2.91 1.93
CA SER A 78 -16.68 -3.24 2.99
C SER A 78 -16.27 -2.68 4.37
N ALA A 79 -14.97 -2.67 4.67
CA ALA A 79 -14.44 -2.07 5.90
C ALA A 79 -14.64 -0.55 5.97
N LEU A 80 -14.88 0.12 4.83
CA LEU A 80 -15.12 1.56 4.71
C LEU A 80 -16.60 1.86 4.42
N GLY A 81 -17.53 0.94 4.77
CA GLY A 81 -18.95 1.14 4.49
C GLY A 81 -19.28 1.14 2.98
N TYR A 82 -18.53 0.38 2.19
CA TYR A 82 -18.60 0.33 0.72
C TYR A 82 -18.21 1.63 0.01
N GLN A 83 -17.56 2.56 0.71
CA GLN A 83 -16.90 3.70 0.09
C GLN A 83 -15.54 3.31 -0.49
N SER A 84 -15.09 4.05 -1.50
CA SER A 84 -13.69 4.04 -1.93
C SER A 84 -12.80 4.76 -0.91
N PRO A 85 -11.47 4.53 -0.92
CA PRO A 85 -10.55 5.17 0.01
C PRO A 85 -10.62 6.71 -0.01
N ARG A 86 -10.74 7.33 -1.19
CA ARG A 86 -10.86 8.79 -1.28
C ARG A 86 -12.21 9.30 -0.79
N GLU A 87 -13.32 8.62 -1.08
CA GLU A 87 -14.62 8.98 -0.54
C GLU A 87 -14.62 8.92 1.00
N PHE A 88 -14.00 7.88 1.57
CA PHE A 88 -13.85 7.74 3.01
C PHE A 88 -13.00 8.87 3.61
N ILE A 89 -11.84 9.20 3.03
CA ILE A 89 -10.99 10.31 3.54
C ILE A 89 -11.72 11.66 3.45
N ASN A 90 -12.43 11.90 2.35
CA ASN A 90 -13.16 13.14 2.13
C ASN A 90 -14.35 13.28 3.11
N SER A 91 -15.01 12.18 3.48
CA SER A 91 -16.09 12.21 4.47
C SER A 91 -15.58 12.46 5.89
N GLN A 92 -14.42 11.90 6.26
CA GLN A 92 -13.78 12.12 7.56
C GLN A 92 -13.21 13.54 7.72
N SER A 93 -12.81 14.19 6.62
CA SER A 93 -12.24 15.54 6.65
C SER A 93 -13.30 16.66 6.80
N GLN A 94 -14.59 16.30 6.73
CA GLN A 94 -15.72 17.23 6.86
C GLN A 94 -16.33 17.26 8.27
N THR A 95 -15.85 16.41 9.18
CA THR A 95 -16.21 16.37 10.61
C THR A 95 -15.12 16.95 11.48
#